data_AF-M7ZNG7-F1
#
_entry.id   AF-M7ZNG7-F1
#
_cell.length_a   1.000
_cell.length_b   1.000
_cell.length_c   1.000
_cell.angle_alpha   90.00
_cell.angle_beta   90.00
_cell.angle_gamma   90.00
#
_symmetry.space_group_name_H-M   'P 1'
#
loop_
_entity.id
_entity.type
_entity.pdbx_description
1 polymer ?
#
loop_
_entity_poly.entity_id
_entity_poly.type
_entity_poly.pdbx_seq_one_letter_code
_entity_poly.pdbx_strand_id
1 'polypeptide(L)'
;MVLVKMLMEIDPLPMRGSKMMTVGKRPHIAEDGHRRPARGPTRQGRAQGVLHMYIGTPPQEFALIVDSGSTVTYVPCASCEQCGNHQDPRFQPDLSSTYSPVKCNVDCNCDSDKSQCTYERQYAEMSSSSGVLGEDIVSFGTESELKPQRAVFGCENSETGDLFSQHADGIMGLGRGQLSIMDQLVDKGVISDSFSMCYGGMDIGGGAMVLGAMPAPRDMVYTHSNAVRSPYYNIELKEIHVAGKPLRVDPRIFDGKHGTVLDSGTTYAYLPEQAFVAFKDAVTSKVHPLKKIRGPDPNYKDICFAGAGRNVSQLSEVFPKVDMVFGNGQKLSLSPENYLFRLTQCSLSGIVVRNTLVTYDRHNEKIGFWKTNCSELWERLQSGGAPSPAPSSDPGSQADLSPAPAPSGLPEYDVGLIAVYMSINVTYPNLKPHLHELAELLAKELEIDSSQVRLMNVTGQGNSTLIRWDIFPAGSSNSMSNATAMGIIYRLTQHHVQLPEHLGSYQLLEWNVQQPVSRRSWLQEHVVSILVGVLLVVFLSLSAFLGLYLWRKKFRGQAAYRPVGSVGPEQELQPL
;
A
#
# COMPACT_ATOMS: atom_id res chain seq x y z
N MET A 1 -8.68 -31.44 -7.02
CA MET A 1 -7.66 -30.78 -7.87
C MET A 1 -6.34 -31.53 -7.74
N VAL A 2 -5.35 -31.20 -8.56
CA VAL A 2 -3.93 -31.40 -8.22
C VAL A 2 -3.36 -30.00 -8.03
N LEU A 3 -2.97 -29.67 -6.81
CA LEU A 3 -2.26 -28.43 -6.49
C LEU A 3 -1.12 -28.73 -5.53
N VAL A 4 0.04 -28.19 -5.86
CA VAL A 4 1.17 -27.98 -4.97
C VAL A 4 1.75 -26.61 -5.37
N LYS A 5 1.25 -25.56 -4.70
CA LYS A 5 1.99 -24.73 -3.76
C LYS A 5 3.51 -24.53 -3.93
N MET A 6 3.94 -23.27 -3.97
CA MET A 6 5.09 -22.84 -3.14
C MET A 6 5.17 -21.31 -2.99
N LEU A 7 5.12 -20.86 -1.74
CA LEU A 7 5.77 -19.69 -1.14
C LEU A 7 5.97 -18.44 -2.02
N MET A 8 5.24 -17.37 -1.69
CA MET A 8 5.66 -16.02 -2.03
C MET A 8 6.77 -15.56 -1.07
N GLU A 9 8.03 -15.68 -1.48
CA GLU A 9 9.14 -15.00 -0.81
C GLU A 9 9.01 -13.48 -1.07
N ILE A 10 8.60 -12.74 -0.03
CA ILE A 10 8.34 -11.30 -0.10
C ILE A 10 9.46 -10.57 0.66
N ASP A 11 10.42 -10.03 -0.09
CA ASP A 11 11.49 -9.17 0.43
C ASP A 11 10.90 -7.96 1.21
N PRO A 12 11.35 -7.68 2.44
CA PRO A 12 10.78 -6.62 3.27
C PRO A 12 11.24 -5.22 2.82
N LEU A 13 10.37 -4.47 2.13
CA LEU A 13 10.53 -3.03 1.90
C LEU A 13 9.17 -2.30 1.96
N PRO A 14 9.06 -1.15 2.66
CA PRO A 14 7.81 -0.42 2.80
C PRO A 14 7.42 0.29 1.50
N MET A 15 6.26 -0.04 0.93
CA MET A 15 5.67 0.67 -0.22
C MET A 15 4.16 0.80 -0.11
N ARG A 16 3.64 2.02 -0.27
CA ARG A 16 2.20 2.32 -0.30
C ARG A 16 1.64 2.32 -1.72
N GLY A 17 0.40 1.83 -1.88
CA GLY A 17 -0.51 2.37 -2.89
C GLY A 17 -1.07 1.43 -3.97
N SER A 18 -1.82 0.40 -3.58
CA SER A 18 -2.91 -0.12 -4.42
C SER A 18 -4.11 0.84 -4.34
N LYS A 19 -4.70 1.25 -5.47
CA LYS A 19 -5.82 2.22 -5.48
C LYS A 19 -7.17 1.57 -5.77
N MET A 20 -8.24 2.16 -5.20
CA MET A 20 -9.58 1.57 -5.18
C MET A 20 -10.67 2.61 -5.50
N MET A 21 -11.59 2.28 -6.41
CA MET A 21 -12.71 3.15 -6.84
C MET A 21 -14.08 2.52 -6.54
N THR A 22 -15.14 3.34 -6.52
CA THR A 22 -16.55 2.91 -6.61
C THR A 22 -17.34 3.74 -7.62
N VAL A 23 -18.53 3.27 -8.03
CA VAL A 23 -19.38 3.96 -9.04
C VAL A 23 -20.87 3.93 -8.65
N GLY A 24 -21.50 5.13 -8.65
CA GLY A 24 -22.90 5.37 -8.29
C GLY A 24 -23.82 5.79 -9.45
N LYS A 25 -24.99 6.37 -9.13
CA LYS A 25 -26.14 6.59 -10.03
C LYS A 25 -26.82 7.94 -9.65
N ARG A 26 -27.33 8.80 -10.56
CA ARG A 26 -27.36 8.80 -12.04
C ARG A 26 -27.28 10.29 -12.57
N PRO A 27 -27.84 10.79 -13.71
CA PRO A 27 -27.31 12.00 -14.39
C PRO A 27 -28.21 13.27 -14.33
N HIS A 28 -27.81 14.30 -15.11
CA HIS A 28 -28.36 15.65 -15.37
C HIS A 28 -27.87 16.75 -14.41
N ILE A 29 -27.31 17.90 -14.84
CA ILE A 29 -27.00 18.49 -16.18
C ILE A 29 -25.67 19.32 -16.12
N ALA A 30 -25.16 19.82 -17.27
CA ALA A 30 -23.85 20.50 -17.49
C ALA A 30 -23.78 21.96 -16.92
N GLU A 31 -22.69 22.78 -17.01
CA GLU A 31 -21.62 23.01 -18.03
C GLU A 31 -20.19 23.03 -17.41
N ASP A 32 -19.15 22.36 -17.97
CA ASP A 32 -18.10 22.76 -18.97
C ASP A 32 -17.19 23.97 -18.60
N GLY A 33 -15.88 23.92 -18.92
CA GLY A 33 -14.91 24.96 -18.52
C GLY A 33 -13.40 24.81 -18.88
N HIS A 34 -12.90 23.64 -19.31
CA HIS A 34 -11.63 23.43 -20.06
C HIS A 34 -10.26 24.04 -19.57
N ARG A 35 -9.24 23.19 -19.25
CA ARG A 35 -7.89 23.13 -19.94
C ARG A 35 -6.78 22.25 -19.27
N ARG A 36 -6.41 21.17 -19.99
CA ARG A 36 -5.07 20.55 -20.31
C ARG A 36 -3.97 20.27 -19.24
N PRO A 37 -3.18 19.15 -19.34
CA PRO A 37 -2.23 18.69 -18.31
C PRO A 37 -0.73 18.56 -18.72
N ALA A 38 0.16 18.41 -17.72
CA ALA A 38 1.53 17.87 -17.81
C ALA A 38 2.11 17.54 -16.40
N ARG A 39 3.11 16.67 -16.16
CA ARG A 39 3.40 15.29 -16.67
C ARG A 39 4.62 14.67 -15.92
N GLY A 40 4.43 13.55 -15.21
CA GLY A 40 5.48 12.61 -14.74
C GLY A 40 6.36 13.02 -13.53
N PRO A 41 7.26 12.12 -13.03
CA PRO A 41 7.43 10.69 -13.34
C PRO A 41 7.19 9.74 -12.13
N THR A 42 7.15 8.43 -12.38
CA THR A 42 6.95 7.34 -11.39
C THR A 42 7.90 6.16 -11.61
N ARG A 43 8.35 5.49 -10.53
CA ARG A 43 8.97 4.11 -10.46
C ARG A 43 9.56 3.87 -9.04
N GLN A 44 9.65 2.64 -8.49
CA GLN A 44 9.15 1.32 -8.92
C GLN A 44 9.10 0.32 -7.74
N GLY A 45 8.00 -0.44 -7.61
CA GLY A 45 7.90 -1.62 -6.74
C GLY A 45 7.73 -2.94 -7.52
N ARG A 46 7.96 -4.08 -6.88
CA ARG A 46 7.68 -5.42 -7.43
C ARG A 46 6.22 -5.85 -7.20
N ALA A 47 5.84 -7.02 -7.70
CA ALA A 47 4.45 -7.43 -7.83
C ALA A 47 3.71 -7.52 -6.48
N GLN A 48 2.68 -6.69 -6.32
CA GLN A 48 1.78 -6.69 -5.17
C GLN A 48 0.41 -7.22 -5.63
N GLY A 49 -0.04 -8.32 -5.01
CA GLY A 49 -1.41 -8.84 -5.12
C GLY A 49 -2.33 -8.34 -3.99
N VAL A 50 -1.85 -7.38 -3.21
CA VAL A 50 -2.45 -6.94 -1.94
C VAL A 50 -3.16 -5.60 -2.05
N LEU A 51 -4.15 -5.41 -1.18
CA LEU A 51 -4.92 -4.18 -1.04
C LEU A 51 -5.04 -3.80 0.45
N HIS A 52 -4.86 -2.50 0.74
CA HIS A 52 -4.92 -1.99 2.11
C HIS A 52 -6.39 -1.78 2.52
N MET A 53 -6.82 -2.51 3.55
CA MET A 53 -8.12 -2.36 4.18
C MET A 53 -7.94 -2.00 5.65
N TYR A 54 -8.81 -1.13 6.14
CA TYR A 54 -8.79 -0.63 7.51
C TYR A 54 -9.99 -1.18 8.27
N ILE A 55 -9.77 -1.74 9.46
CA ILE A 55 -10.81 -2.36 10.30
C ILE A 55 -10.81 -1.70 11.69
N GLY A 56 -11.99 -1.29 12.17
CA GLY A 56 -12.22 -0.83 13.53
C GLY A 56 -12.30 0.69 13.75
N THR A 57 -12.55 1.07 15.01
CA THR A 57 -12.60 2.48 15.46
C THR A 57 -11.82 2.66 16.76
N PRO A 58 -10.60 3.25 16.75
CA PRO A 58 -9.89 3.78 15.58
C PRO A 58 -9.48 2.68 14.57
N PRO A 59 -9.31 3.02 13.27
CA PRO A 59 -9.02 2.02 12.25
C PRO A 59 -7.60 1.46 12.34
N GLN A 60 -7.49 0.14 12.24
CA GLN A 60 -6.25 -0.63 12.16
C GLN A 60 -6.02 -1.04 10.69
N GLU A 61 -4.80 -0.93 10.17
CA GLU A 61 -4.47 -1.14 8.74
C GLU A 61 -3.97 -2.57 8.47
N PHE A 62 -4.41 -3.18 7.37
CA PHE A 62 -4.03 -4.53 6.94
C PHE A 62 -3.84 -4.61 5.42
N ALA A 63 -2.77 -5.24 4.94
CA ALA A 63 -2.48 -5.47 3.53
C ALA A 63 -2.90 -6.89 3.11
N LEU A 64 -4.14 -7.04 2.64
CA LEU A 64 -4.73 -8.37 2.37
C LEU A 64 -4.58 -8.80 0.92
N ILE A 65 -4.38 -10.11 0.68
CA ILE A 65 -4.41 -10.71 -0.66
C ILE A 65 -5.83 -10.60 -1.24
N VAL A 66 -5.97 -10.08 -2.45
CA VAL A 66 -7.28 -9.96 -3.10
C VAL A 66 -7.62 -11.25 -3.86
N ASP A 67 -8.59 -12.00 -3.37
CA ASP A 67 -8.84 -13.40 -3.75
C ASP A 67 -10.25 -13.63 -4.29
N SER A 68 -10.39 -13.81 -5.60
CA SER A 68 -11.66 -14.15 -6.28
C SER A 68 -11.98 -15.66 -6.27
N GLY A 69 -11.05 -16.50 -5.82
CA GLY A 69 -11.22 -17.94 -5.60
C GLY A 69 -11.83 -18.31 -4.25
N SER A 70 -11.72 -17.47 -3.20
CA SER A 70 -12.33 -17.73 -1.88
C SER A 70 -13.39 -16.70 -1.45
N THR A 71 -14.11 -17.02 -0.37
CA THR A 71 -15.39 -16.39 0.01
C THR A 71 -15.40 -15.75 1.41
N VAL A 72 -14.25 -15.68 2.08
CA VAL A 72 -14.15 -15.09 3.44
C VAL A 72 -13.10 -14.00 3.41
N THR A 73 -13.44 -12.84 3.95
CA THR A 73 -12.45 -11.82 4.32
C THR A 73 -12.02 -12.08 5.77
N TYR A 74 -10.72 -12.16 6.07
CA TYR A 74 -10.23 -12.42 7.42
C TYR A 74 -8.84 -11.83 7.69
N VAL A 75 -8.53 -11.66 8.98
CA VAL A 75 -7.24 -11.19 9.52
C VAL A 75 -6.89 -11.97 10.81
N PRO A 76 -5.59 -12.14 11.12
CA PRO A 76 -5.13 -12.74 12.37
C PRO A 76 -5.46 -11.82 13.55
N CYS A 77 -6.13 -12.39 14.55
CA CYS A 77 -6.47 -11.69 15.78
C CYS A 77 -5.34 -11.76 16.81
N ALA A 78 -5.33 -10.81 17.74
CA ALA A 78 -4.38 -10.75 18.87
C ALA A 78 -4.33 -12.05 19.69
N SER A 79 -5.45 -12.76 19.77
CA SER A 79 -5.63 -14.06 20.42
C SER A 79 -5.02 -15.26 19.70
N CYS A 80 -4.51 -15.10 18.46
CA CYS A 80 -4.07 -16.22 17.65
C CYS A 80 -2.74 -16.84 18.13
N GLU A 81 -2.79 -17.92 18.91
CA GLU A 81 -1.59 -18.67 19.28
C GLU A 81 -1.00 -19.50 18.12
N GLN A 82 -1.80 -19.77 17.08
CA GLN A 82 -1.44 -20.60 15.93
C GLN A 82 -1.40 -19.82 14.60
N CYS A 83 -0.94 -18.56 14.65
CA CYS A 83 -0.63 -17.74 13.47
C CYS A 83 0.87 -17.44 13.42
N GLY A 84 1.37 -17.16 12.21
CA GLY A 84 2.71 -16.67 11.94
C GLY A 84 2.86 -15.17 12.23
N ASN A 85 3.88 -14.57 11.60
CA ASN A 85 4.18 -13.14 11.70
C ASN A 85 4.16 -12.53 10.29
N HIS A 86 3.19 -11.65 10.05
CA HIS A 86 2.95 -10.99 8.77
C HIS A 86 3.57 -9.58 8.77
N GLN A 87 3.20 -8.72 7.82
CA GLN A 87 3.75 -7.38 7.64
C GLN A 87 3.35 -6.43 8.78
N ASP A 88 2.07 -6.42 9.14
CA ASP A 88 1.45 -5.46 10.05
C ASP A 88 0.89 -6.13 11.34
N PRO A 89 0.59 -5.34 12.40
CA PRO A 89 0.14 -5.91 13.67
C PRO A 89 -1.24 -6.58 13.59
N ARG A 90 -1.34 -7.79 14.15
CA ARG A 90 -2.60 -8.55 14.30
C ARG A 90 -3.72 -7.70 14.90
N PHE A 91 -4.94 -7.89 14.38
CA PHE A 91 -6.13 -7.13 14.78
C PHE A 91 -6.38 -7.24 16.29
N GLN A 92 -6.61 -6.10 16.92
CA GLN A 92 -6.85 -5.93 18.34
C GLN A 92 -8.35 -5.61 18.56
N PRO A 93 -9.19 -6.60 18.91
CA PRO A 93 -10.64 -6.37 19.05
C PRO A 93 -10.95 -5.39 20.19
N ASP A 94 -10.26 -5.52 21.31
CA ASP A 94 -10.45 -4.70 22.52
C ASP A 94 -10.03 -3.22 22.33
N LEU A 95 -9.28 -2.91 21.27
CA LEU A 95 -8.93 -1.53 20.91
C LEU A 95 -9.93 -0.90 19.94
N SER A 96 -10.88 -1.66 19.39
CA SER A 96 -11.93 -1.14 18.51
C SER A 96 -13.24 -0.93 19.25
N SER A 97 -13.60 0.34 19.42
CA SER A 97 -14.88 0.77 20.02
C SER A 97 -16.13 0.41 19.21
N THR A 98 -15.97 -0.13 17.99
CA THR A 98 -17.07 -0.55 17.10
C THR A 98 -17.13 -2.06 16.83
N TYR A 99 -16.18 -2.84 17.38
CA TYR A 99 -16.16 -4.29 17.25
C TYR A 99 -17.34 -4.95 17.97
N SER A 100 -17.89 -6.01 17.36
CA SER A 100 -18.82 -6.93 18.01
C SER A 100 -18.55 -8.37 17.58
N PRO A 101 -18.39 -9.34 18.49
CA PRO A 101 -18.32 -10.75 18.10
C PRO A 101 -19.68 -11.22 17.56
N VAL A 102 -19.68 -11.94 16.44
CA VAL A 102 -20.90 -12.49 15.85
C VAL A 102 -21.34 -13.69 16.69
N LYS A 103 -22.41 -13.50 17.45
CA LYS A 103 -22.92 -14.51 18.40
C LYS A 103 -23.45 -15.74 17.68
N CYS A 104 -23.18 -16.91 18.26
CA CYS A 104 -23.71 -18.19 17.80
C CYS A 104 -25.23 -18.15 17.61
N ASN A 105 -25.71 -18.65 16.48
CA ASN A 105 -27.12 -18.69 16.09
C ASN A 105 -27.37 -19.90 15.17
N VAL A 106 -28.60 -20.06 14.68
CA VAL A 106 -29.00 -21.24 13.87
C VAL A 106 -28.50 -21.21 12.42
N ASP A 107 -28.05 -20.06 11.94
CA ASP A 107 -27.63 -19.81 10.56
C ASP A 107 -26.09 -19.90 10.38
N CYS A 108 -25.35 -20.27 11.43
CA CYS A 108 -23.90 -20.41 11.42
C CYS A 108 -23.39 -21.68 12.12
N ASN A 109 -22.18 -22.12 11.78
CA ASN A 109 -21.40 -23.01 12.64
C ASN A 109 -20.94 -22.21 13.87
N CYS A 110 -20.79 -22.86 15.03
CA CYS A 110 -20.34 -22.23 16.26
C CYS A 110 -19.09 -22.88 16.86
N ASP A 111 -18.50 -22.19 17.83
CA ASP A 111 -17.49 -22.71 18.76
C ASP A 111 -18.03 -23.81 19.68
N SER A 112 -17.12 -24.48 20.42
CA SER A 112 -17.46 -25.52 21.40
C SER A 112 -18.50 -25.07 22.42
N ASP A 113 -18.38 -23.82 22.84
CA ASP A 113 -19.12 -23.22 23.94
C ASP A 113 -20.44 -22.57 23.47
N LYS A 114 -20.67 -22.57 22.14
CA LYS A 114 -21.83 -21.95 21.46
C LYS A 114 -21.99 -20.47 21.82
N SER A 115 -20.88 -19.77 21.96
CA SER A 115 -20.82 -18.32 22.21
C SER A 115 -20.80 -17.53 20.89
N GLN A 116 -20.07 -18.01 19.88
CA GLN A 116 -19.70 -17.26 18.68
C GLN A 116 -19.82 -18.13 17.42
N CYS A 117 -20.15 -17.50 16.30
CA CYS A 117 -20.06 -18.13 14.99
C CYS A 117 -18.60 -18.35 14.60
N THR A 118 -18.30 -19.49 13.98
CA THR A 118 -16.96 -19.86 13.51
C THR A 118 -16.90 -19.95 11.99
N TYR A 119 -15.68 -19.83 11.45
CA TYR A 119 -15.40 -20.11 10.06
C TYR A 119 -14.16 -21.01 9.92
N GLU A 120 -14.15 -21.78 8.84
CA GLU A 120 -13.01 -22.60 8.43
C GLU A 120 -12.91 -22.53 6.89
N ARG A 121 -11.69 -22.43 6.38
CA ARG A 121 -11.37 -22.52 4.94
C ARG A 121 -10.10 -23.33 4.74
N GLN A 122 -10.23 -24.46 4.04
CA GLN A 122 -9.08 -25.15 3.46
C GLN A 122 -8.87 -24.66 2.02
N TYR A 123 -7.65 -24.24 1.72
CA TYR A 123 -7.24 -23.77 0.41
C TYR A 123 -6.86 -24.93 -0.51
N ALA A 124 -6.90 -24.66 -1.82
CA ALA A 124 -6.56 -25.62 -2.85
C ALA A 124 -5.12 -26.16 -2.72
N GLU A 125 -4.23 -25.37 -2.13
CA GLU A 125 -2.83 -25.69 -1.80
C GLU A 125 -2.63 -26.38 -0.43
N MET A 126 -3.70 -26.87 0.19
CA MET A 126 -3.73 -27.60 1.47
C MET A 126 -3.43 -26.78 2.74
N SER A 127 -3.07 -25.49 2.62
CA SER A 127 -3.15 -24.52 3.73
C SER A 127 -4.58 -24.41 4.26
N SER A 128 -4.74 -24.02 5.52
CA SER A 128 -6.05 -23.76 6.13
C SER A 128 -6.05 -22.49 6.97
N SER A 129 -7.21 -21.84 7.03
CA SER A 129 -7.51 -20.67 7.85
C SER A 129 -8.75 -20.96 8.70
N SER A 130 -8.74 -20.58 9.98
CA SER A 130 -9.87 -20.84 10.89
C SER A 130 -9.94 -19.86 12.05
N GLY A 131 -11.17 -19.57 12.51
CA GLY A 131 -11.37 -18.65 13.63
C GLY A 131 -12.85 -18.36 13.93
N VAL A 132 -13.08 -17.27 14.65
CA VAL A 132 -14.43 -16.76 14.97
C VAL A 132 -14.82 -15.66 13.99
N LEU A 133 -16.11 -15.38 13.86
CA LEU A 133 -16.60 -14.25 13.07
C LEU A 133 -16.77 -13.01 13.95
N GLY A 134 -16.17 -11.90 13.54
CA GLY A 134 -16.36 -10.57 14.13
C GLY A 134 -17.08 -9.65 13.16
N GLU A 135 -17.78 -8.64 13.67
CA GLU A 135 -18.38 -7.56 12.88
C GLU A 135 -17.84 -6.20 13.35
N ASP A 136 -17.30 -5.42 12.42
CA ASP A 136 -16.76 -4.09 12.71
C ASP A 136 -16.88 -3.16 11.49
N ILE A 137 -16.42 -1.92 11.61
CA ILE A 137 -16.33 -0.95 10.52
C ILE A 137 -15.10 -1.26 9.66
N VAL A 138 -15.32 -1.54 8.37
CA VAL A 138 -14.27 -1.69 7.35
C VAL A 138 -14.26 -0.49 6.40
N SER A 139 -13.07 -0.10 5.92
CA SER A 139 -12.91 0.96 4.92
C SER A 139 -11.63 0.80 4.10
N PHE A 140 -11.50 1.54 3.00
CA PHE A 140 -10.44 1.36 1.99
C PHE A 140 -9.57 2.62 1.81
N GLY A 141 -9.30 3.31 2.92
CA GLY A 141 -8.50 4.53 2.95
C GLY A 141 -9.18 5.74 2.31
N THR A 142 -8.45 6.87 2.26
CA THR A 142 -8.94 8.16 1.74
C THR A 142 -9.05 8.24 0.21
N GLU A 143 -8.42 7.30 -0.51
CA GLU A 143 -8.48 7.23 -1.98
C GLU A 143 -9.81 6.63 -2.49
N SER A 144 -10.61 6.01 -1.61
CA SER A 144 -11.86 5.36 -1.98
C SER A 144 -13.08 6.24 -1.67
N GLU A 145 -13.97 6.41 -2.65
CA GLU A 145 -15.28 7.07 -2.45
C GLU A 145 -16.24 6.22 -1.59
N LEU A 146 -15.93 4.95 -1.33
CA LEU A 146 -16.74 4.07 -0.50
C LEU A 146 -16.56 4.44 0.98
N LYS A 147 -17.54 5.19 1.50
CA LYS A 147 -17.67 5.50 2.94
C LYS A 147 -17.53 4.22 3.78
N PRO A 148 -16.93 4.27 4.98
CA PRO A 148 -16.78 3.11 5.86
C PRO A 148 -18.10 2.37 6.06
N GLN A 149 -18.04 1.04 5.94
CA GLN A 149 -19.20 0.15 6.05
C GLN A 149 -19.00 -0.80 7.21
N ARG A 150 -20.08 -1.18 7.89
CA ARG A 150 -20.04 -2.30 8.83
C ARG A 150 -19.98 -3.62 8.04
N ALA A 151 -19.09 -4.54 8.39
CA ALA A 151 -18.96 -5.84 7.73
C ALA A 151 -18.53 -6.95 8.71
N VAL A 152 -18.94 -8.18 8.41
CA VAL A 152 -18.51 -9.41 9.07
C VAL A 152 -17.23 -9.91 8.41
N PHE A 153 -16.24 -10.30 9.22
CA PHE A 153 -14.96 -10.84 8.79
C PHE A 153 -14.49 -11.96 9.74
N GLY A 154 -13.54 -12.76 9.29
CA GLY A 154 -12.87 -13.76 10.12
C GLY A 154 -11.83 -13.11 11.04
N CYS A 155 -12.01 -13.32 12.34
CA CYS A 155 -11.01 -13.11 13.38
C CYS A 155 -10.27 -14.45 13.54
N GLU A 156 -9.14 -14.58 12.85
CA GLU A 156 -8.40 -15.84 12.71
C GLU A 156 -7.65 -16.19 14.00
N ASN A 157 -7.71 -17.48 14.37
CA ASN A 157 -7.13 -18.06 15.58
C ASN A 157 -6.22 -19.28 15.32
N SER A 158 -6.24 -19.83 14.09
CA SER A 158 -5.29 -20.87 13.65
C SER A 158 -5.19 -20.92 12.13
N GLU A 159 -3.97 -20.84 11.61
CA GLU A 159 -3.64 -21.00 10.20
C GLU A 159 -2.60 -22.11 9.99
N THR A 160 -2.52 -22.67 8.78
CA THR A 160 -1.55 -23.72 8.44
C THR A 160 -0.96 -23.54 7.05
N GLY A 161 0.21 -24.15 6.82
CA GLY A 161 0.83 -24.20 5.50
C GLY A 161 1.57 -22.91 5.17
N ASP A 162 1.23 -22.30 4.03
CA ASP A 162 2.00 -21.16 3.50
C ASP A 162 1.42 -19.84 4.00
N LEU A 163 0.14 -19.83 4.42
CA LEU A 163 -0.49 -18.72 5.17
C LEU A 163 0.36 -18.36 6.40
N PHE A 164 0.77 -19.36 7.19
CA PHE A 164 1.66 -19.21 8.36
C PHE A 164 3.01 -18.54 8.07
N SER A 165 3.42 -18.50 6.80
CA SER A 165 4.66 -17.88 6.31
C SER A 165 4.43 -16.74 5.32
N GLN A 166 3.18 -16.33 5.10
CA GLN A 166 2.83 -15.27 4.17
C GLN A 166 3.10 -13.90 4.80
N HIS A 167 3.52 -12.94 3.98
CA HIS A 167 3.76 -11.56 4.44
C HIS A 167 2.48 -10.73 4.53
N ALA A 168 1.45 -11.06 3.74
CA ALA A 168 0.16 -10.37 3.79
C ALA A 168 -0.62 -10.71 5.06
N ASP A 169 -1.39 -9.77 5.59
CA ASP A 169 -2.04 -9.91 6.91
C ASP A 169 -3.38 -10.67 6.83
N GLY A 170 -3.52 -11.59 5.88
CA GLY A 170 -4.75 -12.33 5.58
C GLY A 170 -5.27 -12.08 4.17
N ILE A 171 -6.56 -12.38 3.97
CA ILE A 171 -7.18 -12.49 2.64
C ILE A 171 -8.49 -11.71 2.58
N MET A 172 -8.73 -11.05 1.44
CA MET A 172 -9.98 -10.36 1.08
C MET A 172 -10.73 -11.20 0.04
N GLY A 173 -11.55 -12.15 0.52
CA GLY A 173 -12.36 -13.02 -0.34
C GLY A 173 -13.45 -12.27 -1.11
N LEU A 174 -13.40 -12.33 -2.44
CA LEU A 174 -14.33 -11.72 -3.40
C LEU A 174 -15.26 -12.72 -4.10
N GLY A 175 -15.15 -14.02 -3.80
CA GLY A 175 -16.00 -15.09 -4.32
C GLY A 175 -17.50 -14.90 -4.01
N ARG A 176 -18.35 -15.78 -4.56
CA ARG A 176 -19.80 -15.76 -4.30
C ARG A 176 -20.12 -16.44 -2.97
N GLY A 177 -20.73 -15.75 -2.01
CA GLY A 177 -21.10 -16.26 -0.69
C GLY A 177 -21.13 -15.18 0.39
N GLN A 178 -22.04 -15.28 1.36
CA GLN A 178 -22.40 -14.22 2.33
C GLN A 178 -21.25 -13.62 3.18
N LEU A 179 -20.14 -14.33 3.38
CA LEU A 179 -18.96 -13.82 4.10
C LEU A 179 -17.98 -13.05 3.20
N SER A 180 -18.27 -12.98 1.90
CA SER A 180 -17.54 -12.19 0.90
C SER A 180 -17.83 -10.72 1.13
N ILE A 181 -16.78 -9.89 1.09
CA ILE A 181 -16.94 -8.44 1.15
C ILE A 181 -17.73 -7.91 -0.07
N MET A 182 -17.73 -8.65 -1.19
CA MET A 182 -18.60 -8.34 -2.33
C MET A 182 -20.08 -8.44 -1.98
N ASP A 183 -20.50 -9.60 -1.50
CA ASP A 183 -21.91 -9.90 -1.20
C ASP A 183 -22.44 -8.93 -0.14
N GLN A 184 -21.69 -8.73 0.95
CA GLN A 184 -22.07 -7.82 2.04
C GLN A 184 -22.23 -6.34 1.61
N LEU A 185 -21.48 -5.88 0.61
CA LEU A 185 -21.58 -4.51 0.10
C LEU A 185 -22.70 -4.37 -0.96
N VAL A 186 -22.97 -5.44 -1.71
CA VAL A 186 -24.08 -5.53 -2.67
C VAL A 186 -25.43 -5.59 -1.95
N ASP A 187 -25.55 -6.43 -0.92
CA ASP A 187 -26.78 -6.59 -0.11
C ASP A 187 -27.15 -5.29 0.63
N LYS A 188 -26.15 -4.48 0.99
CA LYS A 188 -26.34 -3.15 1.60
C LYS A 188 -26.63 -2.06 0.56
N GLY A 189 -26.62 -2.39 -0.73
CA GLY A 189 -26.94 -1.49 -1.84
C GLY A 189 -25.92 -0.37 -2.08
N VAL A 190 -24.76 -0.40 -1.41
CA VAL A 190 -23.73 0.66 -1.50
C VAL A 190 -22.84 0.52 -2.72
N ILE A 191 -22.80 -0.66 -3.34
CA ILE A 191 -22.24 -0.91 -4.67
C ILE A 191 -23.24 -1.73 -5.51
N SER A 192 -23.08 -1.73 -6.84
CA SER A 192 -23.77 -2.69 -7.70
C SER A 192 -23.07 -4.05 -7.71
N ASP A 193 -23.79 -5.12 -8.08
CA ASP A 193 -23.27 -6.49 -8.18
C ASP A 193 -22.27 -6.70 -9.35
N SER A 194 -21.07 -6.15 -9.17
CA SER A 194 -19.94 -6.18 -10.11
C SER A 194 -18.67 -5.74 -9.38
N PHE A 195 -17.49 -6.15 -9.85
CA PHE A 195 -16.21 -5.52 -9.51
C PHE A 195 -15.24 -5.61 -10.69
N SER A 196 -14.13 -4.88 -10.65
CA SER A 196 -13.06 -4.97 -11.66
C SER A 196 -11.67 -4.85 -11.05
N MET A 197 -10.67 -5.48 -11.68
CA MET A 197 -9.28 -5.55 -11.21
C MET A 197 -8.32 -5.38 -12.39
N CYS A 198 -7.24 -4.64 -12.21
CA CYS A 198 -6.23 -4.41 -13.26
C CYS A 198 -4.81 -4.45 -12.66
N TYR A 199 -4.04 -5.50 -13.00
CA TYR A 199 -2.69 -5.71 -12.48
C TYR A 199 -1.61 -5.10 -13.38
N GLY A 200 -0.63 -4.43 -12.76
CA GLY A 200 0.52 -3.84 -13.45
C GLY A 200 1.36 -4.84 -14.26
N GLY A 201 1.99 -4.35 -15.32
CA GLY A 201 2.90 -5.12 -16.18
C GLY A 201 4.18 -5.57 -15.46
N MET A 202 5.05 -6.32 -16.15
CA MET A 202 6.30 -6.80 -15.52
C MET A 202 7.30 -5.68 -15.16
N ASP A 203 7.16 -4.49 -15.75
CA ASP A 203 8.02 -3.31 -15.52
C ASP A 203 7.38 -2.20 -14.66
N ILE A 204 6.12 -2.34 -14.25
CA ILE A 204 5.43 -1.37 -13.38
C ILE A 204 4.50 -2.16 -12.44
N GLY A 205 4.85 -2.20 -11.15
CA GLY A 205 4.08 -2.88 -10.11
C GLY A 205 2.78 -2.16 -9.72
N GLY A 206 2.14 -2.65 -8.66
CA GLY A 206 0.83 -2.17 -8.21
C GLY A 206 -0.32 -2.53 -9.17
N GLY A 207 -1.44 -1.85 -9.01
CA GLY A 207 -2.65 -2.05 -9.79
C GLY A 207 -3.80 -1.16 -9.32
N ALA A 208 -4.99 -1.39 -9.88
CA ALA A 208 -6.22 -0.72 -9.47
C ALA A 208 -7.39 -1.71 -9.37
N MET A 209 -8.27 -1.47 -8.40
CA MET A 209 -9.51 -2.21 -8.19
C MET A 209 -10.71 -1.27 -8.20
N VAL A 210 -11.85 -1.74 -8.70
CA VAL A 210 -13.11 -1.01 -8.73
C VAL A 210 -14.19 -1.90 -8.10
N LEU A 211 -14.87 -1.41 -7.07
CA LEU A 211 -16.08 -2.05 -6.57
C LEU A 211 -17.32 -1.43 -7.24
N GLY A 212 -18.28 -2.26 -7.62
CA GLY A 212 -19.39 -1.86 -8.47
C GLY A 212 -19.08 -1.97 -9.97
N ALA A 213 -19.98 -1.43 -10.78
CA ALA A 213 -19.94 -1.51 -12.23
C ALA A 213 -19.36 -0.22 -12.83
N MET A 214 -18.26 -0.35 -13.57
CA MET A 214 -17.69 0.73 -14.38
C MET A 214 -18.22 0.68 -15.83
N PRO A 215 -18.21 1.81 -16.57
CA PRO A 215 -18.56 1.82 -17.99
C PRO A 215 -17.67 0.87 -18.80
N ALA A 216 -18.29 -0.05 -19.54
CA ALA A 216 -17.59 -1.03 -20.36
C ALA A 216 -16.78 -0.35 -21.50
N PRO A 217 -15.46 -0.61 -21.61
CA PRO A 217 -14.68 -0.24 -22.78
C PRO A 217 -15.24 -0.90 -24.05
N ARG A 218 -15.25 -0.17 -25.19
CA ARG A 218 -15.82 -0.66 -26.46
C ARG A 218 -15.21 -1.99 -26.93
N ASP A 219 -13.92 -2.15 -26.68
CA ASP A 219 -13.12 -3.31 -27.11
C ASP A 219 -12.98 -4.37 -26.00
N MET A 220 -13.84 -4.35 -24.99
CA MET A 220 -13.87 -5.39 -23.95
C MET A 220 -14.44 -6.70 -24.51
N VAL A 221 -13.65 -7.77 -24.40
CA VAL A 221 -14.04 -9.14 -24.77
C VAL A 221 -14.77 -9.78 -23.60
N TYR A 222 -15.87 -10.46 -23.84
CA TYR A 222 -16.67 -11.12 -22.80
C TYR A 222 -16.69 -12.64 -22.92
N THR A 223 -16.92 -13.30 -21.80
CA THR A 223 -17.23 -14.73 -21.70
C THR A 223 -18.25 -14.97 -20.59
N HIS A 224 -19.05 -16.01 -20.72
CA HIS A 224 -20.11 -16.35 -19.77
C HIS A 224 -19.54 -16.98 -18.49
N SER A 225 -20.16 -16.68 -17.35
CA SER A 225 -19.70 -17.04 -16.00
C SER A 225 -20.87 -17.59 -15.17
N ASN A 226 -21.19 -18.86 -15.41
CA ASN A 226 -22.36 -19.56 -14.89
C ASN A 226 -22.20 -19.91 -13.40
N ALA A 227 -22.92 -19.17 -12.53
CA ALA A 227 -22.87 -19.35 -11.08
C ALA A 227 -23.53 -20.64 -10.60
N VAL A 228 -24.50 -21.19 -11.35
CA VAL A 228 -25.16 -22.47 -11.04
C VAL A 228 -24.20 -23.65 -11.25
N ARG A 229 -23.27 -23.54 -12.21
CA ARG A 229 -22.23 -24.54 -12.50
C ARG A 229 -21.06 -24.46 -11.52
N SER A 230 -20.73 -23.28 -11.02
CA SER A 230 -19.51 -23.05 -10.25
C SER A 230 -19.70 -21.99 -9.15
N PRO A 231 -19.29 -22.26 -7.90
CA PRO A 231 -19.23 -21.23 -6.86
C PRO A 231 -18.10 -20.21 -7.13
N TYR A 232 -17.07 -20.63 -7.86
CA TYR A 232 -15.96 -19.79 -8.34
C TYR A 232 -16.34 -19.12 -9.66
N TYR A 233 -15.77 -17.94 -9.93
CA TYR A 233 -15.88 -17.29 -11.23
C TYR A 233 -15.25 -18.15 -12.33
N ASN A 234 -16.09 -18.71 -13.19
CA ASN A 234 -15.65 -19.54 -14.30
C ASN A 234 -15.76 -18.80 -15.64
N ILE A 235 -15.03 -19.34 -16.62
CA ILE A 235 -15.02 -18.86 -18.00
C ILE A 235 -15.18 -20.05 -18.95
N GLU A 236 -15.94 -19.87 -20.03
CA GLU A 236 -16.14 -20.91 -21.04
C GLU A 236 -14.98 -20.99 -22.04
N LEU A 237 -13.79 -21.34 -21.56
CA LEU A 237 -12.63 -21.64 -22.41
C LEU A 237 -12.89 -22.91 -23.25
N LYS A 238 -12.65 -22.85 -24.55
CA LYS A 238 -12.79 -24.00 -25.47
C LYS A 238 -11.48 -24.37 -26.17
N GLU A 239 -10.67 -23.39 -26.55
CA GLU A 239 -9.37 -23.63 -27.18
C GLU A 239 -8.31 -22.66 -26.67
N ILE A 240 -7.05 -23.11 -26.63
CA ILE A 240 -5.87 -22.26 -26.53
C ILE A 240 -5.16 -22.32 -27.88
N HIS A 241 -4.83 -21.18 -28.47
CA HIS A 241 -4.06 -21.05 -29.70
C HIS A 241 -2.65 -20.54 -29.37
N VAL A 242 -1.62 -21.12 -29.97
CA VAL A 242 -0.22 -20.66 -29.87
C VAL A 242 0.29 -20.38 -31.27
N ALA A 243 0.81 -19.17 -31.50
CA ALA A 243 1.18 -18.68 -32.84
C ALA A 243 0.04 -18.88 -33.88
N GLY A 244 -1.21 -18.63 -33.46
CA GLY A 244 -2.40 -18.75 -34.31
C GLY A 244 -2.86 -20.18 -34.62
N LYS A 245 -2.32 -21.22 -33.96
CA LYS A 245 -2.73 -22.62 -34.14
C LYS A 245 -3.29 -23.21 -32.84
N PRO A 246 -4.43 -23.93 -32.85
CA PRO A 246 -4.95 -24.58 -31.64
C PRO A 246 -4.01 -25.66 -31.11
N LEU A 247 -4.01 -25.84 -29.79
CA LEU A 247 -3.37 -26.99 -29.14
C LEU A 247 -4.04 -28.30 -29.59
N ARG A 248 -3.23 -29.35 -29.75
CA ARG A 248 -3.69 -30.69 -30.15
C ARG A 248 -4.22 -31.49 -28.94
N VAL A 249 -5.29 -30.99 -28.34
CA VAL A 249 -6.01 -31.62 -27.22
C VAL A 249 -7.51 -31.62 -27.46
N ASP A 250 -8.24 -32.48 -26.76
CA ASP A 250 -9.70 -32.47 -26.76
C ASP A 250 -10.24 -31.21 -26.04
N PRO A 251 -11.07 -30.36 -26.67
CA PRO A 251 -11.63 -29.16 -26.04
C PRO A 251 -12.33 -29.41 -24.70
N ARG A 252 -12.85 -30.62 -24.46
CA ARG A 252 -13.48 -31.00 -23.18
C ARG A 252 -12.52 -30.94 -21.99
N ILE A 253 -11.20 -30.91 -22.22
CA ILE A 253 -10.19 -30.78 -21.17
C ILE A 253 -10.26 -29.45 -20.41
N PHE A 254 -10.78 -28.40 -21.04
CA PHE A 254 -11.00 -27.08 -20.42
C PHE A 254 -12.39 -26.95 -19.75
N ASP A 255 -13.24 -27.95 -19.95
CA ASP A 255 -14.69 -27.93 -19.66
C ASP A 255 -15.06 -28.87 -18.50
N GLY A 256 -14.16 -29.03 -17.54
CA GLY A 256 -14.35 -29.88 -16.34
C GLY A 256 -15.48 -29.40 -15.41
N LYS A 257 -15.67 -30.04 -14.24
CA LYS A 257 -16.81 -29.79 -13.32
C LYS A 257 -17.16 -28.30 -13.15
N HIS A 258 -16.19 -27.48 -12.80
CA HIS A 258 -16.37 -26.04 -12.58
C HIS A 258 -16.07 -25.17 -13.81
N GLY A 259 -15.69 -25.77 -14.95
CA GLY A 259 -15.13 -25.09 -16.11
C GLY A 259 -13.66 -24.73 -15.91
N THR A 260 -13.18 -23.73 -16.65
CA THR A 260 -11.92 -23.05 -16.33
C THR A 260 -12.23 -21.93 -15.33
N VAL A 261 -11.55 -21.91 -14.18
CA VAL A 261 -11.76 -20.91 -13.12
C VAL A 261 -10.81 -19.73 -13.33
N LEU A 262 -11.29 -18.52 -13.06
CA LEU A 262 -10.49 -17.30 -12.99
C LEU A 262 -10.36 -16.88 -11.53
N ASP A 263 -9.14 -16.98 -11.01
CA ASP A 263 -8.79 -16.79 -9.61
C ASP A 263 -7.64 -15.78 -9.50
N SER A 264 -7.79 -14.78 -8.63
CA SER A 264 -6.78 -13.76 -8.34
C SER A 264 -5.88 -14.08 -7.13
N GLY A 265 -6.26 -15.03 -6.27
CA GLY A 265 -5.41 -15.55 -5.20
C GLY A 265 -4.34 -16.52 -5.72
N THR A 266 -4.53 -17.08 -6.92
CA THR A 266 -3.60 -18.03 -7.54
C THR A 266 -2.58 -17.35 -8.48
N THR A 267 -1.30 -17.37 -8.11
CA THR A 267 -0.19 -16.69 -8.80
C THR A 267 0.10 -17.15 -10.24
N TYR A 268 -0.22 -18.40 -10.59
CA TYR A 268 0.17 -19.02 -11.86
C TYR A 268 -1.01 -19.63 -12.62
N ALA A 269 -0.93 -19.66 -13.96
CA ALA A 269 -1.88 -20.39 -14.80
C ALA A 269 -1.69 -21.91 -14.68
N TYR A 270 -2.63 -22.61 -14.03
CA TYR A 270 -2.65 -24.08 -13.97
C TYR A 270 -3.43 -24.66 -15.16
N LEU A 271 -2.83 -25.60 -15.87
CA LEU A 271 -3.45 -26.35 -16.98
C LEU A 271 -3.44 -27.85 -16.65
N PRO A 272 -4.49 -28.62 -17.04
CA PRO A 272 -4.44 -30.09 -16.99
C PRO A 272 -3.23 -30.63 -17.76
N GLU A 273 -2.60 -31.70 -17.27
CA GLU A 273 -1.26 -32.14 -17.72
C GLU A 273 -1.11 -32.24 -19.24
N GLN A 274 -2.08 -32.84 -19.95
CA GLN A 274 -2.05 -32.96 -21.41
C GLN A 274 -2.09 -31.60 -22.12
N ALA A 275 -2.89 -30.65 -21.60
CA ALA A 275 -2.95 -29.28 -22.10
C ALA A 275 -1.67 -28.48 -21.76
N PHE A 276 -1.11 -28.67 -20.56
CA PHE A 276 0.18 -28.07 -20.19
C PHE A 276 1.30 -28.56 -21.10
N VAL A 277 1.41 -29.88 -21.32
CA VAL A 277 2.40 -30.49 -22.22
C VAL A 277 2.23 -29.96 -23.64
N ALA A 278 1.01 -29.97 -24.20
CA ALA A 278 0.74 -29.44 -25.53
C ALA A 278 1.05 -27.95 -25.65
N PHE A 279 0.72 -27.13 -24.64
CA PHE A 279 1.02 -25.69 -24.60
C PHE A 279 2.52 -25.45 -24.59
N LYS A 280 3.23 -26.10 -23.67
CA LYS A 280 4.69 -26.06 -23.53
C LYS A 280 5.38 -26.46 -24.84
N ASP A 281 5.01 -27.58 -25.45
CA ASP A 281 5.62 -28.05 -26.71
C ASP A 281 5.31 -27.08 -27.88
N ALA A 282 4.10 -26.54 -27.95
CA ALA A 282 3.74 -25.52 -28.94
C ALA A 282 4.55 -24.22 -28.77
N VAL A 283 4.69 -23.69 -27.54
CA VAL A 283 5.46 -22.47 -27.25
C VAL A 283 6.95 -22.69 -27.51
N THR A 284 7.54 -23.74 -26.94
CA THR A 284 8.97 -24.08 -27.11
C THR A 284 9.36 -24.30 -28.57
N SER A 285 8.46 -24.84 -29.42
CA SER A 285 8.66 -24.97 -30.88
C SER A 285 8.71 -23.63 -31.67
N LYS A 286 8.59 -22.50 -30.97
CA LYS A 286 8.71 -21.14 -31.51
C LYS A 286 9.86 -20.35 -30.88
N VAL A 287 10.41 -20.83 -29.76
CA VAL A 287 11.46 -20.13 -29.00
C VAL A 287 12.84 -20.65 -29.44
N HIS A 288 13.28 -20.17 -30.61
CA HIS A 288 14.63 -20.33 -31.13
C HIS A 288 15.17 -18.93 -31.45
N PRO A 289 16.35 -18.51 -30.96
CA PRO A 289 17.50 -19.35 -30.58
C PRO A 289 17.83 -19.40 -29.07
N LEU A 290 16.86 -19.18 -28.16
CA LEU A 290 17.18 -19.06 -26.72
C LEU A 290 17.76 -20.35 -26.11
N LYS A 291 18.72 -20.17 -25.18
CA LYS A 291 19.30 -21.27 -24.40
C LYS A 291 18.35 -21.65 -23.26
N LYS A 292 17.87 -22.90 -23.25
CA LYS A 292 17.16 -23.45 -22.08
C LYS A 292 18.13 -23.60 -20.89
N ILE A 293 17.69 -23.19 -19.70
CA ILE A 293 18.39 -23.36 -18.41
C ILE A 293 17.52 -24.15 -17.43
N ARG A 294 18.02 -24.40 -16.22
CA ARG A 294 17.23 -24.96 -15.10
C ARG A 294 16.47 -23.83 -14.40
N GLY A 295 15.39 -24.17 -13.69
CA GLY A 295 14.72 -23.24 -12.78
C GLY A 295 15.49 -23.03 -11.48
N PRO A 296 15.10 -22.03 -10.68
CA PRO A 296 15.66 -21.82 -9.35
C PRO A 296 15.23 -22.92 -8.37
N ASP A 297 14.00 -23.43 -8.50
CA ASP A 297 13.49 -24.52 -7.68
C ASP A 297 13.80 -25.89 -8.33
N PRO A 298 14.50 -26.81 -7.63
CA PRO A 298 14.79 -28.16 -8.14
C PRO A 298 13.62 -29.15 -8.05
N ASN A 299 12.57 -28.84 -7.28
CA ASN A 299 11.39 -29.68 -7.11
C ASN A 299 10.41 -29.54 -8.30
N TYR A 300 10.33 -28.34 -8.87
CA TYR A 300 9.51 -28.06 -10.05
C TYR A 300 10.25 -28.37 -11.36
N LYS A 301 9.50 -28.88 -12.34
CA LYS A 301 10.02 -29.17 -13.70
C LYS A 301 10.03 -27.91 -14.56
N ASP A 302 10.60 -26.85 -14.00
CA ASP A 302 10.61 -25.50 -14.52
C ASP A 302 11.28 -25.38 -15.89
N ILE A 303 10.79 -24.45 -16.71
CA ILE A 303 11.13 -24.35 -18.12
C ILE A 303 11.62 -22.94 -18.42
N CYS A 304 12.94 -22.82 -18.40
CA CYS A 304 13.60 -21.54 -18.21
C CYS A 304 14.47 -21.19 -19.40
N PHE A 305 14.55 -19.90 -19.75
CA PHE A 305 15.30 -19.44 -20.91
C PHE A 305 16.25 -18.29 -20.56
N ALA A 306 17.50 -18.40 -21.01
CA ALA A 306 18.47 -17.32 -21.00
C ALA A 306 18.57 -16.66 -22.39
N GLY A 307 18.84 -15.36 -22.42
CA GLY A 307 19.08 -14.58 -23.64
C GLY A 307 17.90 -13.79 -24.20
N ALA A 308 16.72 -13.82 -23.55
CA ALA A 308 15.50 -13.13 -24.00
C ALA A 308 15.55 -11.58 -23.94
N GLY A 309 16.66 -10.98 -23.52
CA GLY A 309 16.73 -9.57 -23.13
C GLY A 309 16.06 -9.28 -21.78
N ARG A 310 16.01 -8.00 -21.39
CA ARG A 310 15.30 -7.51 -20.19
C ARG A 310 14.07 -6.65 -20.52
N ASN A 311 13.98 -6.15 -21.76
CA ASN A 311 12.95 -5.25 -22.25
C ASN A 311 11.67 -6.03 -22.59
N VAL A 312 10.59 -5.79 -21.86
CA VAL A 312 9.32 -6.55 -22.00
C VAL A 312 8.73 -6.41 -23.40
N SER A 313 8.87 -5.24 -24.03
CA SER A 313 8.37 -4.95 -25.38
C SER A 313 8.93 -5.90 -26.45
N GLN A 314 10.20 -6.31 -26.31
CA GLN A 314 10.91 -7.15 -27.27
C GLN A 314 10.64 -8.65 -27.08
N LEU A 315 10.00 -9.07 -25.99
CA LEU A 315 9.67 -10.48 -25.77
C LEU A 315 8.76 -11.04 -26.87
N SER A 316 7.93 -10.20 -27.50
CA SER A 316 7.05 -10.57 -28.62
C SER A 316 7.79 -10.89 -29.92
N GLU A 317 9.08 -10.55 -30.02
CA GLU A 317 9.95 -10.94 -31.16
C GLU A 317 10.47 -12.39 -31.00
N VAL A 318 10.48 -12.91 -29.77
CA VAL A 318 11.14 -14.18 -29.39
C VAL A 318 10.16 -15.24 -28.90
N PHE A 319 9.04 -14.82 -28.32
CA PHE A 319 8.00 -15.67 -27.75
C PHE A 319 6.67 -15.48 -28.50
N PRO A 320 5.94 -16.56 -28.82
CA PRO A 320 4.76 -16.50 -29.67
C PRO A 320 3.56 -15.82 -28.99
N LYS A 321 2.74 -15.12 -29.76
CA LYS A 321 1.39 -14.74 -29.30
C LYS A 321 0.58 -15.98 -28.91
N VAL A 322 -0.12 -15.89 -27.79
CA VAL A 322 -1.10 -16.89 -27.33
C VAL A 322 -2.50 -16.25 -27.39
N ASP A 323 -3.53 -17.03 -27.72
CA ASP A 323 -4.93 -16.60 -27.66
C ASP A 323 -5.79 -17.65 -26.92
N MET A 324 -6.56 -17.22 -25.92
CA MET A 324 -7.61 -18.02 -25.29
C MET A 324 -8.92 -17.80 -26.05
N VAL A 325 -9.58 -18.86 -26.51
CA VAL A 325 -10.82 -18.81 -27.30
C VAL A 325 -12.00 -19.26 -26.45
N PHE A 326 -13.02 -18.41 -26.34
CA PHE A 326 -14.20 -18.65 -25.52
C PHE A 326 -15.36 -19.28 -26.31
N GLY A 327 -16.37 -19.81 -25.60
CA GLY A 327 -17.53 -20.49 -26.19
C GLY A 327 -18.36 -19.65 -27.16
N ASN A 328 -18.31 -18.31 -27.04
CA ASN A 328 -18.92 -17.35 -27.97
C ASN A 328 -18.05 -17.01 -29.20
N GLY A 329 -16.89 -17.66 -29.36
CA GLY A 329 -15.93 -17.41 -30.44
C GLY A 329 -15.04 -16.17 -30.26
N GLN A 330 -15.26 -15.34 -29.23
CA GLN A 330 -14.35 -14.24 -28.91
C GLN A 330 -13.01 -14.77 -28.37
N LYS A 331 -11.97 -13.93 -28.45
CA LYS A 331 -10.60 -14.31 -28.07
C LYS A 331 -9.96 -13.30 -27.13
N LEU A 332 -9.46 -13.77 -25.98
CA LEU A 332 -8.51 -13.03 -25.17
C LEU A 332 -7.09 -13.33 -25.67
N SER A 333 -6.48 -12.36 -26.36
CA SER A 333 -5.07 -12.40 -26.70
C SER A 333 -4.19 -12.23 -25.47
N LEU A 334 -3.06 -12.93 -25.42
CA LEU A 334 -2.04 -12.84 -24.38
C LEU A 334 -0.69 -12.49 -25.00
N SER A 335 -0.03 -11.47 -24.43
CA SER A 335 1.35 -11.12 -24.72
C SER A 335 2.29 -12.02 -23.89
N PRO A 336 3.59 -12.15 -24.23
CA PRO A 336 4.53 -12.97 -23.45
C PRO A 336 4.61 -12.58 -21.96
N GLU A 337 4.35 -11.31 -21.62
CA GLU A 337 4.24 -10.83 -20.23
C GLU A 337 3.12 -11.50 -19.42
N ASN A 338 2.12 -12.10 -20.07
CA ASN A 338 0.99 -12.75 -19.42
C ASN A 338 1.27 -14.21 -19.04
N TYR A 339 2.27 -14.86 -19.64
CA TYR A 339 2.55 -16.29 -19.43
C TYR A 339 4.03 -16.61 -19.11
N LEU A 340 4.88 -15.59 -18.97
CA LEU A 340 6.27 -15.69 -18.52
C LEU A 340 6.47 -14.91 -17.22
N PHE A 341 7.38 -15.37 -16.36
CA PHE A 341 7.79 -14.64 -15.15
C PHE A 341 9.26 -14.26 -15.20
N ARG A 342 9.56 -12.97 -14.96
CA ARG A 342 10.93 -12.45 -14.88
C ARG A 342 11.53 -12.67 -13.50
N LEU A 343 12.00 -13.89 -13.26
CA LEU A 343 12.94 -14.22 -12.18
C LEU A 343 14.38 -13.92 -12.60
N THR A 344 15.34 -14.04 -11.69
CA THR A 344 16.78 -14.08 -12.03
C THR A 344 17.13 -15.28 -12.92
N GLN A 345 16.33 -16.35 -12.87
CA GLN A 345 16.29 -17.46 -13.82
C GLN A 345 14.81 -17.72 -14.19
N CYS A 346 14.33 -17.10 -15.28
CA CYS A 346 12.91 -16.99 -15.65
C CYS A 346 12.17 -18.33 -15.80
N SER A 347 10.90 -18.43 -15.45
CA SER A 347 10.07 -19.65 -15.61
C SER A 347 8.85 -19.44 -16.52
N LEU A 348 8.39 -20.52 -17.17
CA LEU A 348 7.26 -20.54 -18.14
C LEU A 348 5.87 -20.59 -17.45
N SER A 349 5.74 -19.77 -16.41
CA SER A 349 4.51 -19.53 -15.65
C SER A 349 4.25 -18.03 -15.67
N GLY A 350 3.00 -17.57 -15.58
CA GLY A 350 2.72 -16.14 -15.60
C GLY A 350 1.32 -15.76 -15.12
N ILE A 351 1.18 -14.47 -14.82
CA ILE A 351 -0.09 -13.86 -14.40
C ILE A 351 -0.84 -13.43 -15.67
N VAL A 352 -1.81 -14.27 -16.06
CA VAL A 352 -2.61 -14.15 -17.30
C VAL A 352 -3.20 -12.75 -17.48
N VAL A 353 -3.53 -12.09 -16.37
CA VAL A 353 -4.27 -10.83 -16.29
C VAL A 353 -3.42 -9.57 -16.12
N ARG A 354 -2.09 -9.65 -16.27
CA ARG A 354 -1.23 -8.44 -16.36
C ARG A 354 -1.66 -7.54 -17.53
N ASN A 355 -1.61 -6.22 -17.33
CA ASN A 355 -2.01 -5.22 -18.32
C ASN A 355 -3.38 -5.54 -18.97
N THR A 356 -4.29 -6.07 -18.15
CA THR A 356 -5.64 -6.46 -18.54
C THR A 356 -6.59 -6.07 -17.41
N LEU A 357 -7.56 -5.20 -17.72
CA LEU A 357 -8.70 -4.97 -16.87
C LEU A 357 -9.62 -6.19 -16.96
N VAL A 358 -9.83 -6.85 -15.84
CA VAL A 358 -10.81 -7.93 -15.66
C VAL A 358 -12.03 -7.34 -14.97
N THR A 359 -13.22 -7.50 -15.55
CA THR A 359 -14.49 -7.08 -14.96
C THR A 359 -15.34 -8.30 -14.66
N TYR A 360 -15.63 -8.52 -13.38
CA TYR A 360 -16.51 -9.58 -12.89
C TYR A 360 -17.93 -9.01 -12.79
N ASP A 361 -18.66 -8.99 -13.91
CA ASP A 361 -20.06 -8.53 -13.97
C ASP A 361 -20.97 -9.66 -13.48
N ARG A 362 -21.05 -9.76 -12.16
CA ARG A 362 -21.78 -10.80 -11.41
C ARG A 362 -23.27 -10.78 -11.72
N HIS A 363 -23.85 -9.58 -11.87
CA HIS A 363 -25.27 -9.34 -12.17
C HIS A 363 -25.68 -9.91 -13.54
N ASN A 364 -24.81 -9.81 -14.54
CA ASN A 364 -25.07 -10.27 -15.91
C ASN A 364 -24.34 -11.59 -16.24
N GLU A 365 -23.94 -12.36 -15.22
CA GLU A 365 -23.24 -13.67 -15.32
C GLU A 365 -22.12 -13.71 -16.38
N LYS A 366 -21.22 -12.71 -16.39
CA LYS A 366 -20.14 -12.63 -17.40
C LYS A 366 -18.84 -12.06 -16.84
N ILE A 367 -17.72 -12.53 -17.37
CA ILE A 367 -16.40 -11.91 -17.18
C ILE A 367 -16.03 -11.12 -18.44
N GLY A 368 -15.62 -9.86 -18.25
CA GLY A 368 -15.05 -9.00 -19.28
C GLY A 368 -13.53 -8.89 -19.15
N PHE A 369 -12.84 -8.80 -20.29
CA PHE A 369 -11.39 -8.60 -20.38
C PHE A 369 -11.07 -7.47 -21.36
N TRP A 370 -10.27 -6.50 -20.94
CA TRP A 370 -9.81 -5.41 -21.80
C TRP A 370 -8.31 -5.13 -21.58
N LYS A 371 -7.50 -5.26 -22.64
CA LYS A 371 -6.06 -4.94 -22.56
C LYS A 371 -5.86 -3.44 -22.40
N THR A 372 -5.13 -3.04 -21.37
CA THR A 372 -4.79 -1.64 -21.08
C THR A 372 -3.54 -1.59 -20.20
N ASN A 373 -2.78 -0.48 -20.23
CA ASN A 373 -1.78 -0.28 -19.20
C ASN A 373 -2.49 -0.02 -17.86
N CYS A 374 -2.39 -0.97 -16.92
CA CYS A 374 -3.07 -0.86 -15.64
C CYS A 374 -2.48 0.25 -14.75
N SER A 375 -1.20 0.64 -14.93
CA SER A 375 -0.59 1.72 -14.13
C SER A 375 -1.16 3.10 -14.44
N GLU A 376 -1.77 3.27 -15.62
CA GLU A 376 -2.41 4.53 -16.06
C GLU A 376 -3.94 4.49 -15.90
N LEU A 377 -4.53 3.35 -15.51
CA LEU A 377 -5.98 3.20 -15.48
C LEU A 377 -6.65 4.22 -14.55
N TRP A 378 -6.04 4.49 -13.40
CA TRP A 378 -6.53 5.47 -12.43
C TRP A 378 -6.66 6.88 -13.04
N GLU A 379 -5.59 7.40 -13.64
CA GLU A 379 -5.58 8.74 -14.27
C GLU A 379 -6.62 8.86 -15.39
N ARG A 380 -6.77 7.80 -16.19
CA ARG A 380 -7.73 7.72 -17.30
C ARG A 380 -9.18 7.72 -16.82
N LEU A 381 -9.48 7.04 -15.72
CA LEU A 381 -10.82 7.02 -15.14
C LEU A 381 -11.18 8.37 -14.48
N GLN A 382 -10.23 9.02 -13.79
CA GLN A 382 -10.42 10.38 -13.28
C GLN A 382 -10.57 11.43 -14.39
N SER A 383 -9.91 11.23 -15.54
CA SER A 383 -10.00 12.12 -16.71
C SER A 383 -11.28 11.93 -17.54
N GLY A 384 -12.27 11.15 -17.07
CA GLY A 384 -13.44 10.69 -17.81
C GLY A 384 -14.48 11.74 -18.24
N GLY A 385 -14.19 13.04 -18.11
CA GLY A 385 -15.02 14.10 -18.69
C GLY A 385 -14.97 14.04 -20.22
N ALA A 386 -16.13 13.87 -20.86
CA ALA A 386 -16.20 13.66 -22.31
C ALA A 386 -15.69 14.89 -23.10
N PRO A 387 -14.98 14.71 -24.23
CA PRO A 387 -14.54 15.81 -25.07
C PRO A 387 -15.73 16.44 -25.81
N SER A 388 -16.09 17.67 -25.46
CA SER A 388 -17.05 18.50 -26.20
C SER A 388 -16.61 18.66 -27.68
N PRO A 389 -17.52 18.56 -28.67
CA PRO A 389 -17.20 18.82 -30.06
C PRO A 389 -16.72 20.27 -30.27
N ALA A 390 -15.75 20.47 -31.16
CA ALA A 390 -15.20 21.80 -31.43
C ALA A 390 -16.25 22.72 -32.10
N PRO A 391 -16.53 23.92 -31.56
CA PRO A 391 -17.34 24.93 -32.25
C PRO A 391 -16.60 25.51 -33.47
N SER A 392 -17.35 25.84 -34.52
CA SER A 392 -16.86 26.60 -35.66
C SER A 392 -16.56 28.06 -35.29
N SER A 393 -15.64 28.68 -36.03
CA SER A 393 -15.19 30.07 -35.83
C SER A 393 -16.22 31.12 -36.26
N ASP A 394 -16.42 32.16 -35.44
CA ASP A 394 -16.42 33.55 -35.91
C ASP A 394 -16.06 34.51 -34.73
N PRO A 395 -15.50 35.72 -34.96
CA PRO A 395 -14.94 36.57 -33.91
C PRO A 395 -15.84 37.75 -33.49
N GLY A 396 -15.86 38.11 -32.20
CA GLY A 396 -16.54 39.32 -31.74
C GLY A 396 -16.21 39.76 -30.30
N SER A 397 -15.88 41.06 -30.16
CA SER A 397 -15.81 41.88 -28.92
C SER A 397 -14.91 41.41 -27.76
N GLN A 398 -13.96 42.29 -27.38
CA GLN A 398 -13.28 42.27 -26.08
C GLN A 398 -14.18 42.90 -24.98
N ALA A 399 -13.96 42.50 -23.73
CA ALA A 399 -14.11 43.37 -22.56
C ALA A 399 -13.10 42.96 -21.48
N ASP A 400 -12.36 43.92 -20.93
CA ASP A 400 -11.49 43.70 -19.77
C ASP A 400 -12.30 43.50 -18.48
N LEU A 401 -11.79 42.67 -17.56
CA LEU A 401 -11.98 42.81 -16.12
C LEU A 401 -11.01 41.88 -15.37
N SER A 402 -9.98 42.45 -14.73
CA SER A 402 -9.02 41.67 -13.93
C SER A 402 -9.64 41.18 -12.60
N PRO A 403 -9.54 39.89 -12.26
CA PRO A 403 -9.96 39.40 -10.94
C PRO A 403 -9.01 39.86 -9.82
N ALA A 404 -9.56 40.16 -8.65
CA ALA A 404 -8.79 40.31 -7.42
C ALA A 404 -8.24 38.95 -6.93
N PRO A 405 -7.12 38.91 -6.18
CA PRO A 405 -6.57 37.66 -5.66
C PRO A 405 -7.51 37.02 -4.63
N ALA A 406 -7.87 35.75 -4.87
CA ALA A 406 -8.62 34.94 -3.92
C ALA A 406 -7.71 34.39 -2.79
N PRO A 407 -8.24 34.02 -1.61
CA PRO A 407 -7.43 33.69 -0.44
C PRO A 407 -6.67 32.36 -0.54
N SER A 408 -5.45 32.34 -0.02
CA SER A 408 -4.60 31.15 0.13
C SER A 408 -5.09 30.20 1.22
N GLY A 409 -4.81 28.89 1.07
CA GLY A 409 -4.62 28.01 2.24
C GLY A 409 -5.43 26.71 2.28
N LEU A 410 -4.97 25.70 1.53
CA LEU A 410 -4.86 24.34 2.08
C LEU A 410 -3.38 24.06 2.35
N PRO A 411 -3.03 23.25 3.38
CA PRO A 411 -1.64 23.13 3.82
C PRO A 411 -0.80 22.28 2.85
N GLU A 412 0.12 22.93 2.13
CA GLU A 412 1.29 22.22 1.59
C GLU A 412 2.22 21.80 2.73
N TYR A 413 2.78 20.60 2.63
CA TYR A 413 3.83 20.14 3.55
C TYR A 413 5.18 20.66 3.07
N ASP A 414 5.64 21.77 3.66
CA ASP A 414 7.01 22.27 3.52
C ASP A 414 8.04 21.20 3.94
N VAL A 415 9.18 21.14 3.22
CA VAL A 415 10.33 20.28 3.54
C VAL A 415 11.50 21.13 4.04
N GLY A 416 12.12 20.77 5.16
CA GLY A 416 13.18 21.57 5.80
C GLY A 416 14.57 21.30 5.22
N LEU A 417 15.03 20.06 5.33
CA LEU A 417 16.28 19.57 4.72
C LEU A 417 16.19 18.08 4.39
N ILE A 418 17.11 17.59 3.57
CA ILE A 418 17.28 16.16 3.28
C ILE A 418 18.67 15.73 3.77
N ALA A 419 18.72 14.80 4.72
CA ALA A 419 19.96 14.20 5.19
C ALA A 419 20.26 12.92 4.40
N VAL A 420 21.52 12.72 4.01
CA VAL A 420 21.97 11.68 3.08
C VAL A 420 23.20 10.99 3.64
N TYR A 421 23.15 9.66 3.76
CA TYR A 421 24.19 8.83 4.36
C TYR A 421 24.84 7.92 3.30
N MET A 422 26.14 8.08 3.07
CA MET A 422 26.89 7.28 2.10
C MET A 422 28.13 6.63 2.73
N SER A 423 28.38 5.37 2.38
CA SER A 423 29.64 4.67 2.67
C SER A 423 30.51 4.71 1.41
N ILE A 424 31.78 5.10 1.56
CA ILE A 424 32.79 5.03 0.49
C ILE A 424 33.89 4.07 0.93
N ASN A 425 34.29 3.12 0.08
CA ASN A 425 35.30 2.10 0.37
C ASN A 425 36.75 2.64 0.27
N VAL A 426 36.96 3.80 0.91
CA VAL A 426 38.25 4.51 1.01
C VAL A 426 38.36 5.04 2.44
N THR A 427 39.55 4.97 3.03
CA THR A 427 39.80 5.43 4.40
C THR A 427 39.80 6.96 4.49
N TYR A 428 39.33 7.50 5.61
CA TYR A 428 39.14 8.94 5.80
C TYR A 428 40.38 9.81 5.46
N PRO A 429 41.63 9.44 5.83
CA PRO A 429 42.80 10.23 5.46
C PRO A 429 43.00 10.41 3.94
N ASN A 430 42.64 9.38 3.16
CA ASN A 430 42.76 9.39 1.70
C ASN A 430 41.56 10.08 1.04
N LEU A 431 40.37 9.98 1.64
CA LEU A 431 39.14 10.60 1.14
C LEU A 431 39.07 12.11 1.46
N LYS A 432 39.69 12.55 2.57
CA LYS A 432 39.69 13.93 3.06
C LYS A 432 40.01 15.00 2.01
N PRO A 433 41.06 14.90 1.15
CA PRO A 433 41.33 15.90 0.13
C PRO A 433 40.23 15.99 -0.95
N HIS A 434 39.49 14.91 -1.20
CA HIS A 434 38.44 14.85 -2.23
C HIS A 434 37.04 15.22 -1.72
N LEU A 435 36.86 15.56 -0.44
CA LEU A 435 35.54 15.87 0.12
C LEU A 435 34.86 17.08 -0.54
N HIS A 436 35.61 18.06 -1.03
CA HIS A 436 35.04 19.21 -1.75
C HIS A 436 34.57 18.82 -3.16
N GLU A 437 35.41 18.09 -3.90
CA GLU A 437 35.08 17.51 -5.22
C GLU A 437 33.84 16.61 -5.12
N LEU A 438 33.77 15.77 -4.08
CA LEU A 438 32.62 14.91 -3.79
C LEU A 438 31.33 15.70 -3.51
N ALA A 439 31.42 16.86 -2.84
CA ALA A 439 30.27 17.74 -2.60
C ALA A 439 29.76 18.39 -3.90
N GLU A 440 30.67 18.84 -4.77
CA GLU A 440 30.31 19.44 -6.06
C GLU A 440 29.75 18.40 -7.04
N LEU A 441 30.33 17.20 -7.08
CA LEU A 441 29.80 16.07 -7.85
C LEU A 441 28.40 15.67 -7.35
N LEU A 442 28.20 15.59 -6.03
CA LEU A 442 26.89 15.29 -5.46
C LEU A 442 25.87 16.38 -5.81
N ALA A 443 26.22 17.66 -5.68
CA ALA A 443 25.34 18.77 -6.08
C ALA A 443 24.98 18.73 -7.57
N LYS A 444 25.96 18.45 -8.43
CA LYS A 444 25.79 18.34 -9.88
C LYS A 444 24.87 17.20 -10.29
N GLU A 445 25.07 15.99 -9.77
CA GLU A 445 24.22 14.82 -10.08
C GLU A 445 22.79 15.01 -9.54
N LEU A 446 22.65 15.74 -8.43
CA LEU A 446 21.36 16.15 -7.85
C LEU A 446 20.71 17.36 -8.57
N GLU A 447 21.40 18.00 -9.52
CA GLU A 447 21.01 19.26 -10.19
C GLU A 447 20.58 20.38 -9.24
N ILE A 448 21.39 20.60 -8.19
CA ILE A 448 21.25 21.68 -7.20
C ILE A 448 22.54 22.51 -7.10
N ASP A 449 22.45 23.69 -6.48
CA ASP A 449 23.63 24.54 -6.26
C ASP A 449 24.55 23.92 -5.18
N SER A 450 25.87 24.00 -5.37
CA SER A 450 26.83 23.38 -4.44
C SER A 450 26.82 23.99 -3.04
N SER A 451 26.33 25.23 -2.86
CA SER A 451 26.13 25.84 -1.53
C SER A 451 25.00 25.21 -0.71
N GLN A 452 24.12 24.43 -1.35
CA GLN A 452 23.04 23.69 -0.70
C GLN A 452 23.54 22.38 -0.05
N VAL A 453 24.61 21.78 -0.57
CA VAL A 453 25.18 20.51 -0.08
C VAL A 453 26.22 20.78 1.00
N ARG A 454 26.00 20.26 2.23
CA ARG A 454 26.90 20.51 3.37
C ARG A 454 27.35 19.22 4.03
N LEU A 455 28.65 19.14 4.29
CA LEU A 455 29.27 18.05 5.04
C LEU A 455 28.95 18.22 6.53
N MET A 456 28.26 17.24 7.12
CA MET A 456 27.82 17.33 8.52
C MET A 456 28.63 16.43 9.46
N ASN A 457 28.98 15.22 9.02
CA ASN A 457 29.81 14.31 9.80
C ASN A 457 30.56 13.33 8.88
N VAL A 458 31.74 12.90 9.32
CA VAL A 458 32.56 11.87 8.68
C VAL A 458 33.08 10.90 9.74
N THR A 459 32.86 9.60 9.55
CA THR A 459 33.25 8.55 10.50
C THR A 459 33.96 7.42 9.76
N GLY A 460 35.21 7.13 10.14
CA GLY A 460 35.97 6.01 9.57
C GLY A 460 35.53 4.68 10.17
N GLN A 461 35.30 3.67 9.34
CA GLN A 461 34.83 2.34 9.73
C GLN A 461 35.68 1.24 9.07
N GLY A 462 36.86 1.00 9.65
CA GLY A 462 37.83 0.07 9.07
C GLY A 462 38.39 0.62 7.75
N ASN A 463 38.13 -0.09 6.64
CA ASN A 463 38.60 0.31 5.31
C ASN A 463 37.66 1.31 4.60
N SER A 464 36.43 1.49 5.09
CA SER A 464 35.46 2.45 4.53
C SER A 464 35.32 3.71 5.39
N THR A 465 34.68 4.72 4.81
CA THR A 465 34.31 5.96 5.49
C THR A 465 32.82 6.24 5.27
N LEU A 466 32.09 6.38 6.38
CA LEU A 466 30.71 6.85 6.39
C LEU A 466 30.69 8.38 6.39
N ILE A 467 29.92 8.98 5.48
CA ILE A 467 29.71 10.43 5.38
C ILE A 467 28.21 10.73 5.50
N ARG A 468 27.88 11.79 6.26
CA ARG A 468 26.57 12.44 6.22
C ARG A 468 26.66 13.79 5.51
N TRP A 469 25.85 13.95 4.47
CA TRP A 469 25.57 15.22 3.79
C TRP A 469 24.17 15.70 4.14
N ASP A 470 24.00 16.97 4.47
CA ASP A 470 22.68 17.60 4.56
C ASP A 470 22.49 18.56 3.38
N ILE A 471 21.33 18.45 2.74
CA ILE A 471 20.93 19.25 1.58
C ILE A 471 19.89 20.27 2.03
N PHE A 472 20.28 21.55 1.95
CA PHE A 472 19.48 22.68 2.41
C PHE A 472 18.64 23.30 1.27
N PRO A 473 17.59 24.08 1.59
CA PRO A 473 16.85 24.85 0.61
C PRO A 473 17.72 25.89 -0.11
N ALA A 474 17.27 26.35 -1.28
CA ALA A 474 18.01 27.31 -2.09
C ALA A 474 17.95 28.74 -1.49
N GLY A 475 19.11 29.40 -1.39
CA GLY A 475 19.20 30.77 -0.87
C GLY A 475 18.96 30.85 0.63
N SER A 476 17.92 31.58 1.04
CA SER A 476 17.61 31.90 2.45
C SER A 476 16.25 31.39 2.92
N SER A 477 15.59 30.48 2.17
CA SER A 477 14.32 29.90 2.59
C SER A 477 14.51 28.88 3.72
N ASN A 478 13.54 28.81 4.64
CA ASN A 478 13.52 27.80 5.71
C ASN A 478 12.96 26.45 5.24
N SER A 479 12.43 26.40 4.01
CA SER A 479 11.88 25.21 3.38
C SER A 479 12.20 25.19 1.87
N MET A 480 12.22 23.97 1.32
CA MET A 480 12.20 23.69 -0.11
C MET A 480 10.82 23.15 -0.50
N SER A 481 10.39 23.40 -1.74
CA SER A 481 9.11 22.89 -2.22
C SER A 481 9.10 21.37 -2.29
N ASN A 482 7.92 20.75 -2.19
CA ASN A 482 7.75 19.30 -2.35
C ASN A 482 8.32 18.82 -3.70
N ALA A 483 8.14 19.59 -4.78
CA ALA A 483 8.71 19.29 -6.09
C ALA A 483 10.26 19.31 -6.08
N THR A 484 10.87 20.27 -5.39
CA THR A 484 12.35 20.34 -5.22
C THR A 484 12.86 19.16 -4.41
N ALA A 485 12.21 18.84 -3.29
CA ALA A 485 12.58 17.72 -2.42
C ALA A 485 12.47 16.38 -3.17
N MET A 486 11.36 16.14 -3.86
CA MET A 486 11.15 14.93 -4.67
C MET A 486 12.14 14.83 -5.83
N GLY A 487 12.55 15.94 -6.45
CA GLY A 487 13.59 15.95 -7.48
C GLY A 487 14.96 15.46 -6.97
N ILE A 488 15.35 15.91 -5.77
CA ILE A 488 16.57 15.45 -5.08
C ILE A 488 16.47 13.96 -4.73
N ILE A 489 15.36 13.56 -4.10
CA ILE A 489 15.09 12.17 -3.67
C ILE A 489 15.07 11.19 -4.85
N TYR A 490 14.48 11.58 -5.98
CA TYR A 490 14.45 10.77 -7.20
C TYR A 490 15.87 10.47 -7.72
N ARG A 491 16.78 11.46 -7.66
CA ARG A 491 18.17 11.30 -8.13
C ARG A 491 19.00 10.43 -7.20
N LEU A 492 18.81 10.54 -5.89
CA LEU A 492 19.40 9.65 -4.89
C LEU A 492 18.97 8.18 -5.10
N THR A 493 17.68 7.94 -5.37
CA THR A 493 17.10 6.59 -5.41
C THR A 493 17.34 5.80 -6.71
N GLN A 494 17.67 6.45 -7.84
CA GLN A 494 17.96 5.75 -9.10
C GLN A 494 19.40 5.17 -9.20
N HIS A 495 20.25 5.30 -8.17
CA HIS A 495 21.68 4.96 -8.21
C HIS A 495 22.49 5.69 -9.32
N HIS A 496 22.09 6.93 -9.64
CA HIS A 496 22.71 7.69 -10.74
C HIS A 496 23.98 8.47 -10.37
N VAL A 497 24.34 8.61 -9.09
CA VAL A 497 25.48 9.42 -8.62
C VAL A 497 26.82 8.75 -8.99
N GLN A 498 27.27 8.87 -10.23
CA GLN A 498 28.51 8.23 -10.69
C GLN A 498 29.76 8.97 -10.18
N LEU A 499 30.22 8.57 -9.00
CA LEU A 499 31.52 9.00 -8.49
C LEU A 499 32.65 8.47 -9.39
N PRO A 500 33.71 9.26 -9.65
CA PRO A 500 34.89 8.82 -10.37
C PRO A 500 35.50 7.53 -9.80
N GLU A 501 35.96 6.64 -10.67
CA GLU A 501 36.51 5.32 -10.29
C GLU A 501 37.67 5.39 -9.28
N HIS A 502 38.39 6.52 -9.24
CA HIS A 502 39.48 6.76 -8.29
C HIS A 502 39.02 6.90 -6.83
N LEU A 503 37.73 7.15 -6.58
CA LEU A 503 37.11 7.17 -5.24
C LEU A 503 36.60 5.79 -4.79
N GLY A 504 36.80 4.75 -5.61
CA GLY A 504 36.42 3.37 -5.30
C GLY A 504 34.92 3.11 -5.29
N SER A 505 34.53 1.93 -4.81
CA SER A 505 33.11 1.56 -4.67
C SER A 505 32.44 2.36 -3.54
N TYR A 506 31.36 3.07 -3.85
CA TYR A 506 30.49 3.69 -2.86
C TYR A 506 29.15 2.94 -2.75
N GLN A 507 28.46 3.15 -1.64
CA GLN A 507 27.10 2.68 -1.41
C GLN A 507 26.31 3.78 -0.69
N LEU A 508 25.17 4.19 -1.25
CA LEU A 508 24.18 4.97 -0.53
C LEU A 508 23.49 4.04 0.50
N LEU A 509 23.51 4.42 1.78
CA LEU A 509 22.95 3.59 2.85
C LEU A 509 21.51 3.99 3.18
N GLU A 510 21.28 5.28 3.40
CA GLU A 510 20.00 5.84 3.82
C GLU A 510 19.91 7.32 3.42
N TRP A 511 18.69 7.83 3.32
CA TRP A 511 18.40 9.27 3.32
C TRP A 511 17.09 9.50 4.07
N ASN A 512 16.95 10.64 4.75
CA ASN A 512 15.71 11.01 5.42
C ASN A 512 15.36 12.49 5.22
N VAL A 513 14.06 12.76 5.20
CA VAL A 513 13.49 14.10 5.04
C VAL A 513 13.18 14.65 6.42
N GLN A 514 13.71 15.82 6.75
CA GLN A 514 13.44 16.50 8.00
C GLN A 514 12.53 17.69 7.72
N GLN A 515 11.42 17.77 8.46
CA GLN A 515 10.48 18.89 8.36
C GLN A 515 11.19 20.20 8.74
N PRO A 516 10.74 21.35 8.22
CA PRO A 516 11.28 22.64 8.63
C PRO A 516 11.17 22.75 10.14
N VAL A 517 12.25 23.21 10.79
CA VAL A 517 12.14 23.67 12.17
C VAL A 517 11.30 24.94 12.14
N SER A 518 9.98 24.77 12.25
CA SER A 518 9.06 25.85 12.53
C SER A 518 9.65 26.65 13.67
N ARG A 519 9.90 27.94 13.43
CA ARG A 519 10.29 28.86 14.49
C ARG A 519 9.13 28.92 15.46
N ARG A 520 9.19 28.06 16.50
CA ARG A 520 8.31 28.10 17.66
C ARG A 520 8.17 29.56 18.04
N SER A 521 6.93 30.05 18.08
CA SER A 521 6.69 31.42 18.49
C SER A 521 7.42 31.66 19.82
N TRP A 522 8.07 32.82 19.99
CA TRP A 522 8.89 33.07 21.17
C TRP A 522 8.15 32.78 22.49
N LEU A 523 6.83 33.06 22.49
CA LEU A 523 5.86 32.63 23.50
C LEU A 523 5.91 31.13 23.83
N GLN A 524 5.91 30.24 22.85
CA GLN A 524 5.77 28.79 23.04
C GLN A 524 6.99 28.13 23.71
N GLU A 525 8.19 28.67 23.50
CA GLU A 525 9.38 28.23 24.25
C GLU A 525 9.45 28.84 25.65
N HIS A 526 9.03 30.10 25.80
CA HIS A 526 9.09 30.81 27.07
C HIS A 526 7.88 30.55 27.98
N VAL A 527 6.78 29.96 27.49
CA VAL A 527 5.57 29.66 28.27
C VAL A 527 5.88 28.80 29.50
N VAL A 528 6.76 27.80 29.39
CA VAL A 528 7.16 26.99 30.55
C VAL A 528 7.94 27.83 31.56
N SER A 529 8.91 28.62 31.09
CA SER A 529 9.70 29.54 31.93
C SER A 529 8.84 30.62 32.60
N ILE A 530 7.82 31.13 31.90
CA ILE A 530 6.85 32.10 32.41
C ILE A 530 5.92 31.45 33.43
N LEU A 531 5.42 30.24 33.18
CA LEU A 531 4.62 29.47 34.15
C LEU A 531 5.43 29.16 35.42
N VAL A 532 6.69 28.75 35.29
CA VAL A 532 7.60 28.55 36.43
C VAL A 532 7.87 29.87 37.16
N GLY A 533 8.10 30.97 36.45
CA GLY A 533 8.26 32.31 37.04
C GLY A 533 7.01 32.77 37.81
N VAL A 534 5.82 32.60 37.24
CA VAL A 534 4.54 32.90 37.89
C VAL A 534 4.32 32.00 39.11
N LEU A 535 4.59 30.69 39.02
CA LEU A 535 4.52 29.78 40.15
C LEU A 535 5.49 30.17 41.27
N LEU A 536 6.71 30.58 40.95
CA LEU A 536 7.69 31.09 41.94
C LEU A 536 7.21 32.39 42.60
N VAL A 537 6.64 33.34 41.83
CA VAL A 537 6.08 34.58 42.39
C VAL A 537 4.85 34.30 43.26
N VAL A 538 3.98 33.38 42.86
CA VAL A 538 2.84 32.93 43.68
C VAL A 538 3.32 32.24 44.95
N PHE A 539 4.32 31.35 44.86
CA PHE A 539 4.86 30.65 46.03
C PHE A 539 5.58 31.60 47.00
N LEU A 540 6.37 32.55 46.49
CA LEU A 540 7.04 33.57 47.30
C LEU A 540 6.04 34.54 47.94
N SER A 541 5.00 34.98 47.22
CA SER A 541 3.97 35.85 47.80
C SER A 541 3.09 35.14 48.83
N LEU A 542 2.72 33.87 48.61
CA LEU A 542 2.07 33.02 49.63
C LEU A 542 2.98 32.80 50.85
N SER A 543 4.28 32.54 50.64
CA SER A 543 5.25 32.37 51.73
C SER A 543 5.44 33.66 52.53
N ALA A 544 5.52 34.81 51.86
CA ALA A 544 5.58 36.12 52.51
C ALA A 544 4.28 36.44 53.26
N PHE A 545 3.11 36.10 52.72
CA PHE A 545 1.82 36.29 53.37
C PHE A 545 1.66 35.38 54.59
N LEU A 546 2.11 34.11 54.50
CA LEU A 546 2.16 33.18 55.63
C LEU A 546 3.15 33.66 56.70
N GLY A 547 4.30 34.19 56.31
CA GLY A 547 5.26 34.85 57.21
C GLY A 547 4.65 36.05 57.92
N LEU A 548 3.96 36.94 57.20
CA LEU A 548 3.22 38.09 57.75
C LEU A 548 2.09 37.65 58.69
N TYR A 549 1.38 36.57 58.36
CA TYR A 549 0.31 35.99 59.18
C TYR A 549 0.87 35.40 60.49
N LEU A 550 1.96 34.62 60.42
CA LEU A 550 2.64 34.07 61.58
C LEU A 550 3.31 35.16 62.44
N TRP A 551 3.87 36.20 61.83
CA TRP A 551 4.44 37.36 62.52
C TRP A 551 3.35 38.17 63.24
N ARG A 552 2.21 38.45 62.58
CA ARG A 552 1.01 39.05 63.21
C ARG A 552 0.44 38.16 64.33
N LYS A 553 0.46 36.83 64.18
CA LYS A 553 0.02 35.88 65.22
C LYS A 553 0.98 35.89 66.42
N LYS A 554 2.29 35.99 66.19
CA LYS A 554 3.32 36.11 67.23
C LYS A 554 3.20 37.43 68.01
N PHE A 555 3.02 38.56 67.32
CA PHE A 555 2.83 39.86 67.96
C PHE A 555 1.47 40.01 68.68
N ARG A 556 0.40 39.39 68.16
CA ARG A 556 -0.87 39.26 68.92
C ARG A 556 -0.72 38.48 70.23
N GLY A 557 0.33 37.68 70.39
CA GLY A 557 0.65 36.98 71.64
C GLY A 557 1.27 37.86 72.75
N GLN A 558 1.72 39.08 72.44
CA GLN A 558 2.36 39.98 73.43
C GLN A 558 1.47 41.16 73.86
N ALA A 559 0.29 41.33 73.25
CA ALA A 559 -0.66 42.39 73.56
C ALA A 559 -1.85 41.89 74.44
N ALA A 560 -1.55 41.12 75.48
CA ALA A 560 -2.53 40.63 76.45
C ALA A 560 -2.53 41.49 77.72
N TYR A 561 -3.54 42.36 77.85
CA TYR A 561 -3.76 43.26 78.97
C TYR A 561 -3.99 42.45 80.27
N ARG A 562 -3.16 42.65 81.31
CA ARG A 562 -3.36 42.00 82.63
C ARG A 562 -4.42 42.76 83.44
N PRO A 563 -5.51 42.11 83.88
CA PRO A 563 -6.36 42.64 84.94
C PRO A 563 -5.59 42.64 86.28
N VAL A 564 -5.97 43.54 87.19
CA VAL A 564 -5.41 43.59 88.54
C VAL A 564 -6.20 42.63 89.45
N GLY A 565 -5.51 41.74 90.16
CA GLY A 565 -6.05 41.02 91.32
C GLY A 565 -6.30 39.52 91.15
N SER A 566 -5.27 38.71 91.32
CA SER A 566 -5.40 37.33 91.82
C SER A 566 -4.11 36.91 92.54
N VAL A 567 -4.25 36.27 93.71
CA VAL A 567 -3.15 35.87 94.60
C VAL A 567 -2.31 34.74 93.99
N GLY A 568 -1.00 34.73 94.26
CA GLY A 568 -0.10 33.61 93.96
C GLY A 568 0.51 33.00 95.23
N PRO A 569 0.90 31.72 95.22
CA PRO A 569 1.62 31.09 96.32
C PRO A 569 3.12 31.42 96.28
N GLU A 570 3.71 31.42 97.48
CA GLU A 570 5.09 31.75 97.81
C GLU A 570 5.95 30.48 97.88
N GLN A 571 7.19 30.50 97.35
CA GLN A 571 8.19 29.51 97.75
C GLN A 571 9.65 29.99 97.60
N GLU A 572 10.23 30.32 98.76
CA GLU A 572 11.64 30.27 99.21
C GLU A 572 12.81 30.66 98.28
N LEU A 573 13.60 31.64 98.77
CA LEU A 573 15.03 31.77 98.49
C LEU A 573 15.82 30.84 99.42
N GLN A 574 17.03 30.40 99.02
CA GLN A 574 18.25 30.48 99.87
C GLN A 574 19.55 30.15 99.07
N PRO A 575 20.79 30.33 99.61
CA PRO A 575 21.63 31.49 99.25
C PRO A 575 23.04 31.06 98.72
N LEU A 576 24.10 31.88 98.63
CA LEU A 576 24.38 33.26 99.04
C LEU A 576 25.35 33.90 98.05
#